data_AF-F3GMW9-F1
#
_entry.id   AF-F3GMW9-F1
#
_cell.length_a   1.000
_cell.length_b   1.000
_cell.length_c   1.000
_cell.angle_alpha   90.00
_cell.angle_beta   90.00
_cell.angle_gamma   90.00
#
_symmetry.space_group_name_H-M   'P 1'
#
loop_
_entity.id
_entity.type
_entity.pdbx_description
1 polymer ?
#
loop_
_entity_poly.entity_id
_entity_poly.type
_entity_poly.pdbx_seq_one_letter_code
_entity_poly.pdbx_strand_id
1 'polypeptide(L)'
;ALAALGLSRRVVLSAPHFGSLVSALTSSDLVAVVPERLVRNQPMLVVQEPPLSIPGFEMLMLWPERLHRDPAHIWLRELMVSAID
;
A
#
# COMPACT_ATOMS: atom_id res chain seq x y z
N ALA A 1 10.68 13.33 -7.70
CA ALA A 1 9.48 13.95 -7.09
C ALA A 1 9.87 15.03 -6.08
N LEU A 2 10.28 14.72 -4.84
CA LEU A 2 10.62 15.75 -3.83
C LEU A 2 11.68 16.76 -4.29
N ALA A 3 12.74 16.31 -4.95
CA ALA A 3 13.79 17.19 -5.47
C ALA A 3 13.28 18.21 -6.51
N ALA A 4 12.24 17.86 -7.28
CA ALA A 4 11.61 18.78 -8.23
C ALA A 4 10.84 19.92 -7.54
N LEU A 5 10.50 19.74 -6.25
CA LEU A 5 9.90 20.74 -5.39
C LEU A 5 10.94 21.45 -4.50
N GLY A 6 12.25 21.21 -4.71
CA GLY A 6 13.32 21.73 -3.86
C GLY A 6 13.37 21.10 -2.47
N LEU A 7 12.65 20.00 -2.24
CA LEU A 7 12.59 19.30 -0.95
C LEU A 7 13.56 18.11 -0.92
N SER A 8 14.02 17.77 0.28
CA SER A 8 14.86 16.60 0.54
C SER A 8 14.31 15.78 1.70
N ARG A 9 14.72 14.51 1.77
CA ARG A 9 14.42 13.60 2.87
C ARG A 9 15.68 12.88 3.29
N ARG A 10 15.80 12.52 4.58
CA ARG A 10 16.87 11.66 5.08
C ARG A 10 16.45 10.20 4.96
N VAL A 11 17.05 9.46 4.03
CA VAL A 11 16.81 8.02 3.89
C VAL A 11 17.78 7.28 4.80
N VAL A 12 17.26 6.62 5.84
CA VAL A 12 18.07 5.87 6.82
C VAL A 12 17.88 4.35 6.72
N LEU A 13 16.80 3.92 6.06
CA LEU A 13 16.45 2.53 5.88
C LEU A 13 15.76 2.34 4.52
N SER A 14 16.07 1.23 3.86
CA SER A 14 15.37 0.74 2.68
C SER A 14 14.95 -0.70 2.94
N ALA A 15 13.69 -1.03 2.64
CA ALA A 15 13.10 -2.32 2.95
C ALA A 15 12.52 -2.94 1.66
N PRO A 16 12.73 -4.24 1.39
CA PRO A 16 12.26 -4.88 0.17
C PRO A 16 10.76 -5.22 0.18
N HIS A 17 10.13 -5.29 1.36
CA HIS A 17 8.71 -5.63 1.50
C HIS A 17 8.04 -4.91 2.67
N PHE A 18 6.73 -4.67 2.56
CA PHE A 18 5.97 -3.89 3.54
C PHE A 18 5.98 -4.47 4.96
N GLY A 19 5.99 -5.79 5.13
CA GLY A 19 6.05 -6.40 6.47
C GLY A 19 7.28 -5.97 7.28
N SER A 20 8.46 -5.92 6.65
CA SER A 20 9.68 -5.44 7.30
C SER A 20 9.65 -3.93 7.57
N LEU A 21 9.02 -3.16 6.66
CA LEU A 21 8.84 -1.72 6.84
C LEU A 21 7.94 -1.42 8.05
N VAL A 22 6.80 -2.10 8.18
CA VAL A 22 5.88 -1.92 9.32
C VAL A 22 6.56 -2.28 10.64
N SER A 23 7.32 -3.38 10.68
CA SER A 23 8.10 -3.75 11.86
C SER A 23 9.12 -2.67 12.26
N ALA A 24 9.85 -2.11 11.29
CA ALA A 24 10.77 -1.00 11.54
C ALA A 24 10.05 0.24 12.07
N LEU A 25 8.91 0.62 11.49
CA LEU A 25 8.11 1.76 11.94
C LEU A 25 7.62 1.58 13.39
N THR A 26 7.21 0.37 13.78
CA THR A 26 6.73 0.11 15.16
C THR A 26 7.83 0.08 16.22
N SER A 27 9.10 0.05 15.81
CA SER A 27 10.25 -0.11 16.72
C SER A 27 11.23 1.06 16.65
N SER A 28 10.88 2.17 16.01
CA SER A 28 11.75 3.32 15.81
C SER A 28 10.97 4.62 15.64
N ASP A 29 11.67 5.76 15.66
CA ASP A 29 11.10 7.09 15.39
C ASP A 29 11.08 7.44 13.89
N LEU A 30 10.92 6.44 13.02
CA LEU A 30 10.90 6.63 11.58
C LEU A 30 9.48 6.93 11.07
N VAL A 31 9.42 7.66 9.97
CA VAL A 31 8.19 7.94 9.23
C VAL A 31 8.33 7.43 7.79
N ALA A 32 7.24 6.94 7.23
CA ALA A 32 7.18 6.49 5.85
C ALA A 32 5.83 6.84 5.21
N VAL A 33 5.83 6.98 3.88
CA VAL A 33 4.61 7.00 3.08
C VAL A 33 4.33 5.59 2.62
N VAL A 34 3.17 5.04 2.99
CA VAL A 34 2.75 3.67 2.66
C VAL A 34 1.27 3.66 2.29
N PRO A 35 0.79 2.63 1.55
CA PRO A 35 -0.64 2.39 1.42
C PRO A 35 -1.31 2.26 2.80
N GLU A 36 -2.28 3.11 3.10
CA GLU A 36 -2.92 3.21 4.41
C GLU A 36 -3.48 1.86 4.91
N ARG A 37 -4.07 1.06 4.01
CA ARG A 37 -4.64 -0.26 4.33
C ARG A 37 -3.65 -1.22 4.99
N LEU A 38 -2.34 -1.04 4.79
CA LEU A 38 -1.32 -1.90 5.40
C LEU A 38 -1.09 -1.59 6.89
N VAL A 39 -1.45 -0.39 7.33
CA VAL A 39 -1.15 0.11 8.68
C VAL A 39 -2.39 0.56 9.46
N ARG A 40 -3.57 0.67 8.82
CA ARG A 40 -4.83 1.12 9.45
C ARG A 40 -5.17 0.38 10.74
N ASN A 41 -4.87 -0.93 10.80
CA ASN A 41 -5.17 -1.77 11.95
C ASN A 41 -3.99 -1.94 12.91
N GLN A 42 -2.92 -1.15 12.77
CA GLN A 42 -1.73 -1.25 13.62
C GLN A 42 -1.77 -0.22 14.75
N PRO A 43 -2.05 -0.62 16.01
CA PRO A 43 -2.34 0.31 17.10
C PRO A 43 -1.12 1.14 17.56
N MET A 44 0.09 0.71 17.21
CA MET A 44 1.34 1.40 17.55
C MET A 44 1.71 2.51 16.56
N LEU A 45 0.96 2.67 15.47
CA LEU A 45 1.23 3.64 14.41
C LEU A 45 0.14 4.69 14.36
N VAL A 46 0.54 5.92 14.02
CA VAL A 46 -0.37 7.02 13.74
C VAL A 46 -0.34 7.29 12.24
N VAL A 47 -1.51 7.24 11.60
CA VAL A 47 -1.67 7.64 10.20
C VAL A 47 -1.95 9.14 10.14
N GLN A 48 -1.22 9.85 9.27
CA GLN A 48 -1.44 11.28 9.03
C GLN A 48 -1.43 11.56 7.54
N GLU A 49 -2.16 12.60 7.15
CA GLU A 49 -2.10 13.14 5.79
C GLU A 49 -0.68 13.65 5.48
N PRO A 50 -0.09 13.27 4.34
CA PRO A 50 1.22 13.77 3.95
C PRO A 50 1.21 15.29 3.74
N PRO A 51 2.31 16.00 4.04
CA PRO A 51 2.39 17.46 3.85
C PRO A 51 2.51 17.88 2.37
N LEU A 52 2.31 16.96 1.44
CA LEU A 52 2.31 17.19 0.00
C LEU A 52 1.29 16.25 -0.65
N SER A 53 0.75 16.67 -1.80
CA SER A 53 -0.13 15.79 -2.58
C SER A 53 0.66 14.59 -3.11
N ILE A 54 0.18 13.39 -2.81
CA ILE A 54 0.71 12.14 -3.32
C ILE A 54 -0.39 11.49 -4.16
N PRO A 55 -0.20 11.35 -5.48
CA PRO A 55 -1.17 10.64 -6.31
C PRO A 55 -1.36 9.22 -5.77
N GLY A 56 -2.62 8.82 -5.63
CA GLY A 56 -2.96 7.44 -5.31
C GLY A 56 -2.60 6.48 -6.45
N PHE A 57 -2.93 5.21 -6.25
CA PHE A 57 -2.78 4.18 -7.27
C PHE A 57 -4.04 3.33 -7.34
N GLU A 58 -4.27 2.74 -8.51
CA GLU A 58 -5.38 1.82 -8.73
C GLU A 58 -4.95 0.39 -8.40
N MET A 59 -5.81 -0.36 -7.73
CA MET A 59 -5.67 -1.80 -7.60
C MET A 59 -6.43 -2.49 -8.73
N LEU A 60 -5.69 -3.22 -9.55
CA LEU A 60 -6.24 -3.95 -10.68
C LEU A 60 -6.29 -5.44 -10.37
N MET A 61 -7.39 -6.07 -10.76
CA MET A 61 -7.51 -7.52 -10.82
C MET A 61 -7.34 -7.94 -12.29
N LEU A 62 -6.32 -8.74 -12.57
CA LEU A 62 -5.98 -9.16 -13.94
C LEU A 62 -6.08 -10.67 -14.06
N TRP A 63 -6.64 -11.15 -15.17
CA TRP A 63 -6.70 -12.56 -15.49
C TRP A 63 -6.57 -12.80 -16.99
N PRO A 64 -6.11 -13.98 -17.42
CA PRO A 64 -6.09 -14.35 -18.83
C PRO A 64 -7.51 -14.48 -19.42
N GLU A 65 -7.69 -14.07 -20.68
CA GLU A 65 -8.99 -14.14 -21.38
C GLU A 65 -9.64 -15.52 -21.35
N ARG A 66 -8.85 -16.60 -21.43
CA ARG A 66 -9.36 -17.98 -21.36
C ARG A 66 -10.13 -18.30 -20.07
N LEU A 67 -9.87 -17.56 -18.98
CA LEU A 67 -10.56 -17.72 -17.69
C LEU A 67 -11.69 -16.70 -17.50
N HIS A 68 -11.94 -15.84 -18.48
CA HIS A 68 -12.94 -14.77 -18.35
C HIS A 68 -14.34 -15.34 -18.10
N ARG A 69 -14.70 -16.43 -18.81
CA ARG A 69 -15.99 -17.12 -18.72
C ARG A 69 -15.97 -18.37 -17.82
N ASP A 70 -14.86 -18.68 -17.15
CA ASP A 70 -14.78 -19.82 -16.26
C ASP A 70 -15.62 -19.57 -14.98
N PRO A 71 -16.59 -20.43 -14.64
CA PRO A 71 -17.48 -20.18 -13.49
C PRO A 71 -16.76 -20.10 -12.14
N ALA A 72 -15.73 -20.93 -11.93
CA ALA A 72 -14.96 -20.90 -10.68
C ALA A 72 -14.15 -19.61 -10.57
N HIS A 73 -13.58 -19.15 -11.69
CA HIS A 73 -12.87 -17.88 -11.74
C HIS A 73 -13.82 -16.68 -11.57
N ILE A 74 -15.02 -16.71 -12.17
CA ILE A 74 -16.04 -15.66 -11.95
C ILE A 74 -16.36 -15.55 -10.45
N TRP A 75 -16.71 -16.68 -9.83
CA TRP A 75 -17.00 -16.74 -8.39
C TRP A 75 -15.85 -16.17 -7.54
N LEU A 76 -14.60 -16.54 -7.85
CA LEU A 76 -13.44 -16.03 -7.10
C LEU A 76 -13.29 -14.51 -7.27
N ARG A 77 -13.49 -13.96 -8.47
CA ARG A 77 -13.41 -12.51 -8.69
C ARG A 77 -14.50 -11.78 -7.92
N GLU A 78 -15.72 -12.29 -7.93
CA GLU A 78 -16.84 -11.74 -7.16
C GLU A 78 -16.55 -11.79 -5.65
N LEU A 79 -16.03 -12.92 -5.15
CA LEU A 79 -15.63 -13.06 -3.75
C LEU A 79 -14.56 -12.04 -3.37
N MET A 80 -13.51 -11.89 -4.19
CA MET A 80 -12.45 -10.92 -3.95
C MET A 80 -12.97 -9.49 -3.94
N VAL A 81 -13.87 -9.12 -4.85
CA VAL A 81 -14.52 -7.80 -4.85
C VAL A 81 -15.34 -7.59 -3.58
N SER A 82 -16.08 -8.61 -3.13
CA SER A 82 -16.88 -8.52 -1.89
C SER A 82 -16.04 -8.43 -0.61
N ALA A 83 -14.77 -8.85 -0.66
CA ALA A 83 -13.87 -8.90 0.50
C ALA A 83 -12.93 -7.68 0.59
N ILE A 84 -12.90 -6.81 -0.42
CA ILE A 84 -12.07 -5.61 -0.45
C ILE A 84 -12.96 -4.40 -0.15
N ASP A 85 -12.87 -3.91 1.09
CA ASP A 85 -13.33 -2.58 1.50
C ASP A 85 -12.21 -1.53 1.31
#